data_AF-T1AV06-F1
#
_entry.id   AF-T1AV06-F1
#
_cell.length_a   1.000
_cell.length_b   1.000
_cell.length_c   1.000
_cell.angle_alpha   90.00
_cell.angle_beta   90.00
_cell.angle_gamma   90.00
#
_symmetry.space_group_name_H-M   'P 1'
#
loop_
_entity.id
_entity.type
_entity.pdbx_description
1 polymer ?
#
loop_
_entity_poly.entity_id
_entity_poly.type
_entity_poly.pdbx_seq_one_letter_code
_entity_poly.pdbx_strand_id
1 'polypeptide(L)'
;VARTDIRRLADVRHEPDVIKQLIAALARSIASEVTHRTLAADVRAVAPTVDVETISGYVKLLQRLFIVEPQQPWAPKLRSRARLRVSPKLHLVDASLAAAALGAGPGQLRSDLETFGMLFESAVIHDLMVFASAIGGEVRHYRDSNGKEIDAIVTLADGRWGAVEVKLGGATDAGWDQVVAQRYRPDRH
;
A
#
# COMPACT_ATOMS: atom_id res chain seq x y z
N VAL A 1 -23.96 -14.86 -26.11
CA VAL A 1 -23.50 -14.39 -24.78
C VAL A 1 -23.58 -12.88 -24.77
N ALA A 2 -24.79 -12.32 -24.57
CA ALA A 2 -25.04 -10.88 -24.69
C ALA A 2 -26.35 -10.52 -23.96
N ARG A 3 -26.43 -10.87 -22.67
CA ARG A 3 -27.63 -10.59 -21.85
C ARG A 3 -27.32 -10.10 -20.42
N THR A 4 -26.06 -9.87 -20.07
CA THR A 4 -25.67 -9.51 -18.68
C THR A 4 -25.21 -8.06 -18.51
N ASP A 5 -24.91 -7.32 -19.56
CA ASP A 5 -24.31 -5.98 -19.41
C ASP A 5 -25.31 -4.83 -19.18
N ILE A 6 -26.62 -5.05 -19.37
CA ILE A 6 -27.62 -3.96 -19.27
C ILE A 6 -28.01 -3.66 -17.81
N ARG A 7 -27.83 -4.58 -16.86
CA ARG A 7 -28.11 -4.31 -15.43
C ARG A 7 -26.99 -3.58 -14.69
N ARG A 8 -25.72 -3.65 -15.17
CA ARG A 8 -24.61 -2.89 -14.57
C ARG A 8 -24.74 -1.38 -14.80
N LEU A 9 -25.30 -0.96 -15.93
CA LEU A 9 -25.34 0.44 -16.33
C LEU A 9 -26.29 1.34 -15.51
N ALA A 10 -27.19 0.77 -14.70
CA ALA A 10 -28.10 1.53 -13.84
C ALA A 10 -27.53 1.82 -12.43
N ASP A 11 -26.65 0.94 -11.90
CA ASP A 11 -25.90 1.15 -10.64
C ASP A 11 -24.76 2.17 -10.79
N VAL A 12 -24.28 2.36 -12.02
CA VAL A 12 -23.17 3.27 -12.40
C VAL A 12 -23.41 4.75 -12.07
N ARG A 13 -24.59 5.15 -11.56
CA ARG A 13 -24.77 6.53 -11.06
C ARG A 13 -24.31 6.73 -9.63
N HIS A 14 -24.32 5.69 -8.79
CA HIS A 14 -23.70 5.72 -7.46
C HIS A 14 -22.22 5.33 -7.51
N GLU A 15 -21.78 4.62 -8.55
CA GLU A 15 -20.40 4.13 -8.66
C GLU A 15 -19.32 5.23 -8.74
N PRO A 16 -19.45 6.37 -9.46
CA PRO A 16 -18.38 7.34 -9.59
C PRO A 16 -18.02 8.00 -8.26
N ASP A 17 -19.02 8.42 -7.49
CA ASP A 17 -18.81 9.04 -6.18
C ASP A 17 -18.31 8.00 -5.16
N VAL A 18 -18.77 6.75 -5.25
CA VAL A 18 -18.26 5.64 -4.43
C VAL A 18 -16.80 5.32 -4.73
N ILE A 19 -16.43 5.22 -6.00
CA ILE A 19 -15.04 4.97 -6.42
C ILE A 19 -14.16 6.16 -6.05
N LYS A 20 -14.63 7.39 -6.23
CA LYS A 20 -13.91 8.60 -5.80
C LYS A 20 -13.68 8.60 -4.29
N GLN A 21 -14.70 8.27 -3.50
CA GLN A 21 -14.58 8.17 -2.05
C GLN A 21 -13.66 7.02 -1.62
N LEU A 22 -13.68 5.89 -2.33
CA LEU A 22 -12.77 4.77 -2.09
C LEU A 22 -11.31 5.16 -2.39
N ILE A 23 -11.05 5.90 -3.48
CA ILE A 23 -9.71 6.42 -3.78
C ILE A 23 -9.24 7.37 -2.68
N ALA A 24 -10.12 8.25 -2.18
CA ALA A 24 -9.79 9.12 -1.05
C ALA A 24 -9.50 8.34 0.25
N ALA A 25 -10.29 7.29 0.54
CA ALA A 25 -10.06 6.42 1.69
C ALA A 25 -8.73 5.64 1.60
N LEU A 26 -8.39 5.17 0.39
CA LEU A 26 -7.09 4.55 0.10
C LEU A 26 -5.95 5.56 0.26
N ALA A 27 -6.09 6.78 -0.26
CA ALA A 27 -5.11 7.84 -0.11
C ALA A 27 -4.87 8.21 1.37
N ARG A 28 -5.93 8.26 2.19
CA ARG A 28 -5.84 8.48 3.64
C ARG A 28 -5.09 7.38 4.37
N SER A 29 -5.09 6.18 3.80
CA SER A 29 -4.45 4.98 4.37
C SER A 29 -3.18 4.59 3.61
N ILE A 30 -2.59 5.50 2.83
CA ILE A 30 -1.43 5.20 2.00
C ILE A 30 -0.23 4.75 2.84
N ALA A 31 0.56 3.82 2.30
CA ALA A 31 1.72 3.23 2.98
C ALA A 31 1.40 2.56 4.35
N SER A 32 0.12 2.31 4.64
CA SER A 32 -0.34 1.68 5.89
C SER A 32 -1.17 0.43 5.64
N GLU A 33 -1.30 -0.40 6.67
CA GLU A 33 -2.18 -1.57 6.64
C GLU A 33 -3.62 -1.14 6.89
N VAL A 34 -4.49 -1.32 5.89
CA VAL A 34 -5.92 -1.00 6.00
C VAL A 34 -6.79 -2.22 5.68
N THR A 35 -7.83 -2.43 6.49
CA THR A 35 -8.79 -3.51 6.24
C THR A 35 -9.88 -3.06 5.28
N HIS A 36 -10.42 -3.97 4.48
CA HIS A 36 -11.61 -3.67 3.66
C HIS A 36 -12.81 -3.23 4.49
N ARG A 37 -12.89 -3.63 5.77
CA ARG A 37 -13.92 -3.15 6.70
C ARG A 37 -13.76 -1.66 7.01
N THR A 38 -12.52 -1.21 7.23
CA THR A 38 -12.20 0.21 7.42
C THR A 38 -12.54 1.01 6.18
N LEU A 39 -12.12 0.54 5.00
CA LEU A 39 -12.46 1.19 3.72
C LEU A 39 -13.97 1.27 3.49
N ALA A 40 -14.72 0.21 3.82
CA ALA A 40 -16.18 0.23 3.74
C ALA A 40 -16.79 1.26 4.69
N ALA A 41 -16.25 1.42 5.90
CA ALA A 41 -16.71 2.45 6.83
C ALA A 41 -16.47 3.86 6.25
N ASP A 42 -15.30 4.12 5.67
CA ASP A 42 -14.95 5.42 5.08
C ASP A 42 -15.80 5.77 3.84
N VAL A 43 -16.31 4.76 3.12
CA VAL A 43 -17.17 4.94 1.93
C VAL A 43 -18.66 5.09 2.29
N ARG A 44 -19.10 4.65 3.47
CA ARG A 44 -20.52 4.69 3.87
C ARG A 44 -21.13 6.09 3.93
N ALA A 45 -20.30 7.13 3.99
CA ALA A 45 -20.77 8.51 3.89
C ALA A 45 -21.51 8.78 2.56
N VAL A 46 -21.11 8.13 1.47
CA VAL A 46 -21.73 8.28 0.14
C VAL A 46 -22.53 7.05 -0.31
N ALA A 47 -22.24 5.88 0.26
CA ALA A 47 -23.00 4.64 0.03
C ALA A 47 -23.29 3.91 1.36
N PRO A 48 -24.35 4.32 2.10
CA PRO A 48 -24.62 3.83 3.45
C PRO A 48 -24.80 2.31 3.57
N THR A 49 -25.26 1.65 2.51
CA THR A 49 -25.55 0.22 2.47
C THR A 49 -24.40 -0.62 1.89
N VAL A 50 -23.24 -0.01 1.60
CA VAL A 50 -22.11 -0.75 1.01
C VAL A 50 -21.56 -1.79 1.99
N ASP A 51 -21.38 -3.01 1.48
CA ASP A 51 -20.78 -4.10 2.22
C ASP A 51 -19.28 -4.26 1.92
N VAL A 52 -18.61 -5.08 2.74
CA VAL A 52 -17.16 -5.29 2.66
C VAL A 52 -16.77 -6.06 1.40
N GLU A 53 -17.64 -6.93 0.89
CA GLU A 53 -17.39 -7.73 -0.31
C GLU A 53 -17.37 -6.86 -1.57
N THR A 54 -18.30 -5.91 -1.65
CA THR A 54 -18.38 -4.90 -2.71
C THR A 54 -17.10 -4.05 -2.73
N ILE A 55 -16.65 -3.55 -1.57
CA ILE A 55 -15.40 -2.79 -1.46
C ILE A 55 -14.18 -3.63 -1.85
N SER A 56 -14.10 -4.89 -1.41
CA SER A 56 -13.06 -5.82 -1.84
C SER A 56 -13.07 -6.03 -3.37
N GLY A 57 -14.26 -6.12 -3.98
CA GLY A 57 -14.44 -6.17 -5.43
C GLY A 57 -13.93 -4.92 -6.14
N TYR A 58 -14.22 -3.73 -5.61
CA TYR A 58 -13.72 -2.47 -6.15
C TYR A 58 -12.21 -2.31 -5.98
N VAL A 59 -11.63 -2.68 -4.83
CA VAL A 59 -10.17 -2.69 -4.65
C VAL A 59 -9.50 -3.60 -5.68
N LYS A 60 -10.03 -4.81 -5.90
CA LYS A 60 -9.53 -5.72 -6.95
C LYS A 60 -9.68 -5.16 -8.36
N LEU A 61 -10.76 -4.43 -8.64
CA LEU A 61 -10.94 -3.75 -9.92
C LEU A 61 -9.89 -2.65 -10.10
N LEU A 62 -9.66 -1.81 -9.08
CA LEU A 62 -8.64 -0.76 -9.11
C LEU A 62 -7.22 -1.34 -9.27
N GLN A 63 -6.93 -2.50 -8.68
CA GLN A 63 -5.68 -3.22 -8.92
C GLN A 63 -5.53 -3.66 -10.39
N ARG A 64 -6.59 -4.21 -10.99
CA ARG A 64 -6.58 -4.61 -12.41
C ARG A 64 -6.47 -3.42 -13.37
N LEU A 65 -6.88 -2.24 -12.92
CA LEU A 65 -6.77 -0.97 -13.66
C LEU A 65 -5.45 -0.25 -13.38
N PHE A 66 -4.53 -0.84 -12.60
CA PHE A 66 -3.25 -0.23 -12.21
C PHE A 66 -3.41 1.11 -11.48
N ILE A 67 -4.50 1.26 -10.72
CA ILE A 67 -4.73 2.42 -9.85
C ILE A 67 -4.22 2.13 -8.43
N VAL A 68 -4.30 0.86 -8.01
CA VAL A 68 -3.86 0.39 -6.69
C VAL A 68 -2.81 -0.70 -6.84
N GLU A 69 -1.72 -0.59 -6.11
CA GLU A 69 -0.64 -1.57 -6.07
C GLU A 69 -0.53 -2.17 -4.66
N PRO A 70 -0.73 -3.50 -4.49
CA PRO A 70 -0.63 -4.13 -3.18
C PRO A 70 0.81 -4.56 -2.87
N GLN A 71 1.38 -4.04 -1.78
CA GLN A 71 2.63 -4.53 -1.22
C GLN A 71 2.33 -5.70 -0.25
N GLN A 72 2.72 -6.91 -0.65
CA GLN A 72 2.37 -8.12 0.08
C GLN A 72 3.23 -8.31 1.34
N PRO A 73 2.70 -8.98 2.39
CA PRO A 73 3.52 -9.35 3.54
C PRO A 73 4.63 -10.34 3.18
N TRP A 74 5.80 -10.09 3.73
CA TRP A 74 6.92 -11.01 3.76
C TRP A 74 6.95 -11.80 5.05
N ALA A 75 7.39 -13.05 4.98
CA ALA A 75 7.85 -13.76 6.16
C ALA A 75 9.06 -14.64 5.83
N PRO A 76 10.08 -14.68 6.71
CA PRO A 76 11.32 -15.40 6.47
C PRO A 76 11.14 -16.92 6.38
N LYS A 77 10.14 -17.47 7.08
CA LYS A 77 9.82 -18.90 7.07
C LYS A 77 8.66 -19.17 6.13
N LEU A 78 8.85 -20.09 5.16
CA LEU A 78 7.84 -20.49 4.18
C LEU A 78 6.48 -20.87 4.81
N ARG A 79 6.50 -21.48 6.00
CA ARG A 79 5.31 -21.93 6.74
C ARG A 79 4.84 -20.95 7.83
N SER A 80 5.35 -19.72 7.86
CA SER A 80 4.94 -18.75 8.87
C SER A 80 3.47 -18.37 8.71
N ARG A 81 2.68 -18.55 9.77
CA ARG A 81 1.29 -18.08 9.85
C ARG A 81 1.20 -16.55 9.75
N ALA A 82 2.30 -15.81 9.97
CA ALA A 82 2.32 -14.36 9.85
C ALA A 82 1.88 -13.89 8.46
N ARG A 83 2.26 -14.60 7.38
CA ARG A 83 1.85 -14.27 6.00
C ARG A 83 0.35 -14.29 5.76
N LEU A 84 -0.40 -15.06 6.55
CA LEU A 84 -1.86 -15.18 6.41
C LEU A 84 -2.63 -14.18 7.29
N ARG A 85 -1.95 -13.54 8.24
CA ARG A 85 -2.58 -12.66 9.24
C ARG A 85 -2.32 -11.18 8.98
N VAL A 86 -1.23 -10.87 8.29
CA VAL A 86 -0.85 -9.51 7.94
C VAL A 86 -1.52 -9.14 6.62
N SER A 87 -2.21 -8.00 6.60
CA SER A 87 -2.83 -7.51 5.37
C SER A 87 -1.77 -6.83 4.50
N PRO A 88 -1.90 -6.86 3.16
CA PRO A 88 -1.05 -6.04 2.29
C PRO A 88 -1.18 -4.55 2.64
N LYS A 89 -0.09 -3.80 2.52
CA LYS A 89 -0.18 -2.32 2.38
C LYS A 89 -0.74 -2.03 0.99
N LEU A 90 -1.72 -1.14 0.90
CA LEU A 90 -2.32 -0.73 -0.37
C LEU A 90 -1.79 0.65 -0.75
N HIS A 91 -1.07 0.71 -1.87
CA HIS A 91 -0.56 1.96 -2.42
C HIS A 91 -1.46 2.40 -3.57
N LEU A 92 -1.66 3.71 -3.72
CA LEU A 92 -2.05 4.25 -5.01
C LEU A 92 -0.83 4.22 -5.92
N VAL A 93 -1.04 4.03 -7.22
CA VAL A 93 0.02 3.87 -8.22
C VAL A 93 1.02 5.04 -8.26
N ASP A 94 0.58 6.22 -7.83
CA ASP A 94 1.42 7.42 -7.79
C ASP A 94 1.13 8.21 -6.50
N ALA A 95 2.18 8.66 -5.81
CA ALA A 95 2.04 9.48 -4.60
C ALA A 95 1.35 10.83 -4.89
N SER A 96 1.51 11.38 -6.10
CA SER A 96 0.80 12.58 -6.55
C SER A 96 -0.71 12.33 -6.72
N LEU A 97 -1.13 11.13 -7.14
CA LEU A 97 -2.54 10.76 -7.16
C LEU A 97 -3.13 10.73 -5.75
N ALA A 98 -2.39 10.17 -4.79
CA ALA A 98 -2.78 10.16 -3.39
C ALA A 98 -2.86 11.57 -2.81
N ALA A 99 -1.84 12.41 -3.04
CA ALA A 99 -1.84 13.81 -2.61
C ALA A 99 -3.04 14.58 -3.20
N ALA A 100 -3.33 14.38 -4.49
CA ALA A 100 -4.48 15.00 -5.15
C ALA A 100 -5.81 14.52 -4.56
N ALA A 101 -5.94 13.22 -4.28
CA ALA A 101 -7.14 12.65 -3.66
C ALA A 101 -7.36 13.15 -2.22
N LEU A 102 -6.29 13.50 -1.50
CA LEU A 102 -6.34 14.14 -0.18
C LEU A 102 -6.61 15.66 -0.26
N GLY A 103 -6.57 16.26 -1.46
CA GLY A 103 -6.59 17.72 -1.61
C GLY A 103 -5.34 18.40 -1.02
N ALA A 104 -4.24 17.66 -0.88
CA ALA A 104 -3.01 18.12 -0.26
C ALA A 104 -2.12 18.82 -1.30
N GLY A 105 -1.96 20.14 -1.13
CA GLY A 105 -1.00 20.93 -1.89
C GLY A 105 0.38 21.00 -1.20
N PRO A 106 1.38 21.62 -1.84
CA PRO A 106 2.73 21.74 -1.28
C PRO A 106 2.78 22.46 0.08
N GLY A 107 1.86 23.40 0.33
CA GLY A 107 1.77 24.10 1.62
C GLY A 107 1.35 23.16 2.74
N GLN A 108 0.28 22.38 2.52
CA GLN A 108 -0.25 21.41 3.47
C GLN A 108 0.76 20.31 3.78
N LEU A 109 1.42 19.76 2.75
CA LEU A 109 2.43 18.70 2.93
C LEU A 109 3.68 19.18 3.68
N ARG A 110 4.05 20.46 3.57
CA ARG A 110 5.13 21.03 4.38
C ARG A 110 4.74 21.20 5.85
N SER A 111 3.47 21.44 6.14
CA SER A 111 2.97 21.56 7.52
C SER A 111 2.61 20.23 8.17
N ASP A 112 2.40 19.18 7.37
CA ASP A 112 2.06 17.82 7.81
C ASP A 112 3.13 16.83 7.31
N LEU A 113 4.23 16.77 8.06
CA LEU A 113 5.38 15.91 7.74
C LEU A 113 5.06 14.42 7.88
N GLU A 114 4.05 14.06 8.67
CA GLU A 114 3.60 12.67 8.80
C GLU A 114 2.96 12.20 7.49
N THR A 115 1.96 12.93 6.99
CA THR A 115 1.32 12.64 5.70
C THR A 115 2.34 12.71 4.56
N PHE A 116 3.23 13.71 4.57
CA PHE A 116 4.31 13.79 3.58
C PHE A 116 5.24 12.57 3.66
N GLY A 117 5.51 12.05 4.86
CA GLY A 117 6.31 10.84 5.09
C GLY A 117 5.69 9.61 4.45
N MET A 118 4.40 9.41 4.66
CA MET A 118 3.67 8.28 4.07
C MET A 118 3.63 8.37 2.53
N LEU A 119 3.44 9.57 1.97
CA LEU A 119 3.48 9.78 0.52
C LEU A 119 4.89 9.53 -0.05
N PHE A 120 5.92 9.96 0.65
CA PHE A 120 7.31 9.73 0.28
C PHE A 120 7.68 8.24 0.34
N GLU A 121 7.30 7.55 1.42
CA GLU A 121 7.41 6.08 1.53
C GLU A 121 6.75 5.42 0.31
N SER A 122 5.50 5.77 0.01
CA SER A 122 4.79 5.20 -1.13
C SER A 122 5.49 5.44 -2.47
N ALA A 123 6.09 6.62 -2.68
CA ALA A 123 6.85 6.92 -3.89
C ALA A 123 8.11 6.04 -4.00
N VAL A 124 8.84 5.87 -2.89
CA VAL A 124 10.02 4.99 -2.84
C VAL A 124 9.63 3.52 -3.08
N ILE A 125 8.52 3.06 -2.49
CA ILE A 125 8.01 1.70 -2.70
C ILE A 125 7.65 1.48 -4.18
N HIS A 126 7.01 2.45 -4.83
CA HIS A 126 6.71 2.38 -6.26
C HIS A 126 7.98 2.20 -7.10
N ASP A 127 8.98 3.06 -6.91
CA ASP A 127 10.25 2.98 -7.63
C ASP A 127 10.96 1.64 -7.37
N LEU A 128 10.95 1.16 -6.12
CA LEU A 128 11.49 -0.15 -5.77
C LEU A 128 10.76 -1.29 -6.48
N MET A 129 9.43 -1.23 -6.59
CA MET A 129 8.66 -2.24 -7.33
C MET A 129 9.06 -2.27 -8.81
N VAL A 130 9.21 -1.09 -9.43
CA VAL A 130 9.68 -0.96 -10.81
C VAL A 130 11.08 -1.58 -10.97
N PHE A 131 12.05 -1.17 -10.14
CA PHE A 131 13.43 -1.69 -10.23
C PHE A 131 13.54 -3.18 -9.89
N ALA A 132 12.81 -3.66 -8.87
CA ALA A 132 12.80 -5.07 -8.51
C ALA A 132 12.20 -5.91 -9.65
N SER A 133 11.11 -5.45 -10.27
CA SER A 133 10.47 -6.19 -11.37
C SER A 133 11.42 -6.38 -12.56
N ALA A 134 12.27 -5.40 -12.86
CA ALA A 134 13.27 -5.47 -13.92
C ALA A 134 14.32 -6.58 -13.72
N ILE A 135 14.51 -7.03 -12.48
CA ILE A 135 15.41 -8.15 -12.12
C ILE A 135 14.66 -9.41 -11.66
N GLY A 136 13.35 -9.49 -11.92
CA GLY A 136 12.50 -10.62 -11.52
C GLY A 136 12.28 -10.72 -10.01
N GLY A 137 12.42 -9.61 -9.29
CA GLY A 137 12.18 -9.49 -7.86
C GLY A 137 10.78 -8.98 -7.52
N GLU A 138 10.47 -9.06 -6.23
CA GLU A 138 9.23 -8.54 -5.63
C GLU A 138 9.56 -7.63 -4.44
N VAL A 139 8.71 -6.64 -4.20
CA VAL A 139 8.77 -5.79 -3.00
C VAL A 139 7.63 -6.15 -2.07
N ARG A 140 7.97 -6.40 -0.81
CA ARG A 140 7.06 -6.85 0.25
C ARG A 140 7.27 -6.00 1.49
N HIS A 141 6.36 -6.00 2.44
CA HIS A 141 6.57 -5.36 3.75
C HIS A 141 6.73 -6.39 4.85
N TYR A 142 7.27 -6.00 6.01
CA TYR A 142 7.35 -6.88 7.18
C TYR A 142 6.75 -6.21 8.40
N ARG A 143 5.97 -6.98 9.16
CA ARG A 143 5.46 -6.60 10.47
C ARG A 143 5.36 -7.83 11.37
N ASP A 144 5.77 -7.72 12.62
CA ASP A 144 5.59 -8.78 13.62
C ASP A 144 4.64 -8.40 14.76
N SER A 145 4.33 -9.39 15.61
CA SER A 145 3.42 -9.22 16.75
C SER A 145 3.95 -8.29 17.83
N ASN A 146 5.24 -7.95 17.80
CA ASN A 146 5.85 -7.02 18.74
C ASN A 146 5.86 -5.58 18.17
N GLY A 147 5.26 -5.36 17.01
CA GLY A 147 5.18 -4.05 16.36
C GLY A 147 6.48 -3.64 15.65
N LYS A 148 7.42 -4.58 15.40
CA LYS A 148 8.57 -4.28 14.55
C LYS A 148 8.14 -4.28 13.10
N GLU A 149 8.50 -3.23 12.39
CA GLU A 149 8.15 -2.99 10.99
C GLU A 149 9.41 -2.79 10.16
N ILE A 150 9.36 -3.21 8.89
CA ILE A 150 10.35 -2.86 7.86
C ILE A 150 9.54 -2.48 6.62
N ASP A 151 9.81 -1.30 6.09
CA ASP A 151 9.02 -0.70 5.02
C ASP A 151 9.06 -1.54 3.75
N ALA A 152 10.24 -1.98 3.34
CA ALA A 152 10.43 -2.83 2.16
C ALA A 152 11.39 -4.00 2.39
N ILE A 153 11.00 -5.15 1.88
CA ILE A 153 11.83 -6.33 1.67
C ILE A 153 11.81 -6.63 0.18
N VAL A 154 12.96 -6.46 -0.48
CA VAL A 154 13.15 -6.89 -1.88
C VAL A 154 13.53 -8.36 -1.86
N THR A 155 12.79 -9.21 -2.55
CA THR A 155 13.07 -10.65 -2.65
C THR A 155 13.30 -11.08 -4.09
N LEU A 156 14.25 -11.98 -4.31
CA LEU A 156 14.50 -12.64 -5.59
C LEU A 156 14.10 -14.11 -5.55
N ALA A 157 13.86 -14.71 -6.72
CA ALA A 157 13.45 -16.11 -6.85
C ALA A 157 14.49 -17.12 -6.30
N ASP A 158 15.77 -16.73 -6.24
CA ASP A 158 16.85 -17.55 -5.68
C ASP A 158 16.96 -17.47 -4.15
N GLY A 159 16.02 -16.78 -3.50
CA GLY A 159 15.94 -16.63 -2.04
C GLY A 159 16.82 -15.52 -1.47
N ARG A 160 17.59 -14.80 -2.30
CA ARG A 160 18.24 -13.56 -1.86
C ARG A 160 17.20 -12.51 -1.55
N TRP A 161 17.50 -11.70 -0.54
CA TRP A 161 16.65 -10.58 -0.19
C TRP A 161 17.45 -9.47 0.51
N GLY A 162 16.91 -8.26 0.51
CA GLY A 162 17.44 -7.10 1.22
C GLY A 162 16.31 -6.29 1.86
N ALA A 163 16.57 -5.76 3.05
CA ALA A 163 15.67 -4.80 3.70
C ALA A 163 15.99 -3.37 3.25
N VAL A 164 14.95 -2.56 3.13
CA VAL A 164 15.00 -1.12 2.87
C VAL A 164 14.06 -0.43 3.85
N GLU A 165 14.59 0.58 4.52
CA GLU A 165 13.85 1.47 5.42
C GLU A 165 13.77 2.85 4.76
N VAL A 166 12.60 3.48 4.79
CA VAL A 166 12.37 4.78 4.16
C VAL A 166 12.23 5.86 5.24
N LYS A 167 12.95 6.97 5.09
CA LYS A 167 12.89 8.10 6.03
C LYS A 167 12.89 9.43 5.31
N LEU A 168 12.09 10.38 5.81
CA LEU A 168 12.18 11.78 5.42
C LEU A 168 13.26 12.50 6.23
N GLY A 169 14.48 12.59 5.69
CA GLY A 169 15.54 13.47 6.21
C GLY A 169 16.07 13.16 7.64
N GLY A 170 17.24 13.72 7.96
CA GLY A 170 18.04 13.36 9.13
C GLY A 170 17.77 14.17 10.40
N ALA A 171 17.36 13.49 11.48
CA ALA A 171 17.90 13.76 12.81
C ALA A 171 19.07 12.80 13.00
N THR A 172 20.28 13.26 12.71
CA THR A 172 21.52 12.60 13.12
C THR A 172 21.59 12.61 14.64
N ASP A 173 21.23 11.49 15.25
CA ASP A 173 21.97 10.94 16.38
C ASP A 173 22.32 9.49 16.01
N ALA A 174 23.61 9.27 15.74
CA ALA A 174 24.25 8.04 15.26
C ALA A 174 24.03 7.67 13.78
N GLY A 175 24.75 8.40 12.92
CA GLY A 175 25.36 8.00 11.64
C GLY A 175 24.74 6.88 10.82
N TRP A 176 23.84 7.23 9.88
CA TRP A 176 23.52 6.42 8.70
C TRP A 176 22.99 7.33 7.56
N ASP A 177 23.89 7.98 6.82
CA ASP A 177 23.58 8.52 5.48
C ASP A 177 23.61 7.39 4.44
N GLN A 178 22.76 6.37 4.60
CA GLN A 178 22.74 5.23 3.69
C GLN A 178 21.32 4.71 3.46
N VAL A 179 21.01 4.40 2.19
CA VAL A 179 20.15 3.25 1.88
C VAL A 179 20.89 2.03 2.41
N VAL A 180 20.57 1.60 3.61
CA VAL A 180 21.24 0.45 4.25
C VAL A 180 20.56 -0.84 3.79
N ALA A 181 21.10 -1.45 2.73
CA ALA A 181 20.81 -2.83 2.39
C ALA A 181 21.47 -3.76 3.42
N GLN A 182 20.78 -4.02 4.53
CA GLN A 182 21.26 -4.98 5.53
C GLN A 182 20.82 -6.40 5.16
N ARG A 183 21.80 -7.29 5.00
CA ARG A 183 21.58 -8.74 4.95
C ARG A 183 21.28 -9.24 6.35
N TYR A 184 20.00 -9.46 6.67
CA TYR A 184 19.63 -10.15 7.91
C TYR A 184 20.15 -11.59 7.87
N ARG A 185 20.90 -11.99 8.90
CA ARG A 185 21.31 -13.38 9.12
C ARG A 185 20.41 -13.99 10.19
N PRO A 186 19.63 -15.04 9.89
CA PRO A 186 18.71 -15.66 10.85
C PRO A 186 19.39 -16.49 11.96
N ASP A 187 20.73 -16.58 12.01
CA ASP A 187 21.47 -17.58 12.79
C ASP A 187 21.95 -17.09 14.17
N ARG A 188 21.20 -16.21 14.84
CA ARG A 188 21.46 -15.88 16.26
C ARG A 188 20.22 -16.14 17.11
N HIS A 189 19.93 -17.41 17.34
CA HIS A 189 19.34 -17.95 18.57
C HIS A 189 19.72 -19.43 18.68
#